data_AF-A0A353Q341-F1
#
_entry.id   AF-A0A353Q341-F1
#
_cell.length_a   1.000
_cell.length_b   1.000
_cell.length_c   1.000
_cell.angle_alpha   90.00
_cell.angle_beta   90.00
_cell.angle_gamma   90.00
#
_symmetry.space_group_name_H-M   'P 1'
#
loop_
_entity.id
_entity.type
_entity.pdbx_description
1 polymer ?
#
loop_
_entity_poly.entity_id
_entity_poly.type
_entity_poly.pdbx_seq_one_letter_code
_entity_poly.pdbx_strand_id
1 'polypeptide(L)'
;MEGIELLCFQIISAAGSARSSYIEAIQKVKNGNIDEAKKSMKEGEKQFLKGHDVHNTLLQQEASGEAIKSSILVMHAEDQLMGAEMFQIIAKEFIDTNLKINDLEQKLNKVLSSKH
;
A
#
# COMPACT_ATOMS: atom_id res chain seq x y z
N MET A 1 -26.51 -1.65 3.85
CA MET A 1 -25.62 -2.81 4.09
C MET A 1 -25.43 -2.90 5.59
N GLU A 2 -25.61 -4.08 6.16
CA GLU A 2 -25.50 -4.32 7.61
C GLU A 2 -24.57 -5.52 7.86
N GLY A 3 -23.94 -5.55 9.04
CA GLY A 3 -23.09 -6.68 9.47
C GLY A 3 -21.82 -6.87 8.65
N ILE A 4 -21.47 -8.14 8.39
CA ILE A 4 -20.21 -8.56 7.74
C ILE A 4 -20.02 -7.90 6.37
N GLU A 5 -21.09 -7.73 5.58
CA GLU A 5 -20.98 -7.11 4.25
C GLU A 5 -20.43 -5.69 4.32
N LEU A 6 -20.87 -4.90 5.31
CA LEU A 6 -20.39 -3.53 5.50
C LEU A 6 -18.90 -3.52 5.87
N LEU A 7 -18.47 -4.43 6.74
CA LEU A 7 -17.05 -4.58 7.13
C LEU A 7 -16.20 -4.97 5.93
N CYS A 8 -16.67 -5.90 5.09
CA CYS A 8 -16.00 -6.26 3.84
C CYS A 8 -15.84 -5.05 2.90
N PHE A 9 -16.89 -4.25 2.71
CA PHE A 9 -16.79 -3.04 1.88
C PHE A 9 -15.83 -2.00 2.44
N GLN A 10 -15.75 -1.87 3.77
CA GLN A 10 -14.76 -1.00 4.42
C GLN A 10 -13.33 -1.49 4.15
N ILE A 11 -13.06 -2.79 4.29
CA ILE A 11 -11.77 -3.41 3.97
C ILE A 11 -11.42 -3.17 2.49
N ILE A 12 -12.33 -3.50 1.57
CA ILE A 12 -12.10 -3.36 0.12
C ILE A 12 -11.80 -1.90 -0.25
N SER A 13 -12.58 -0.95 0.28
CA SER A 13 -12.38 0.47 0.00
C SER A 13 -11.05 0.99 0.55
N ALA A 14 -10.70 0.63 1.79
CA ALA A 14 -9.45 1.01 2.42
C ALA A 14 -8.23 0.40 1.69
N ALA A 15 -8.29 -0.89 1.36
CA ALA A 15 -7.24 -1.60 0.63
C ALA A 15 -7.05 -1.04 -0.79
N GLY A 16 -8.15 -0.76 -1.51
CA GLY A 16 -8.10 -0.12 -2.82
C GLY A 16 -7.44 1.26 -2.77
N SER A 17 -7.82 2.09 -1.79
CA SER A 17 -7.24 3.41 -1.58
C SER A 17 -5.74 3.33 -1.27
N ALA A 18 -5.36 2.40 -0.37
CA ALA A 18 -3.96 2.17 0.00
C ALA A 18 -3.12 1.78 -1.23
N ARG A 19 -3.60 0.81 -2.00
CA ARG A 19 -2.93 0.32 -3.22
C ARG A 19 -2.74 1.44 -4.25
N SER A 20 -3.77 2.28 -4.47
CA SER A 20 -3.65 3.44 -5.36
C SER A 20 -2.56 4.41 -4.90
N SER A 21 -2.49 4.71 -3.60
CA SER A 21 -1.43 5.58 -3.06
C SER A 21 -0.03 4.97 -3.19
N TYR A 22 0.13 3.66 -3.01
CA TYR A 22 1.42 2.99 -3.21
C TYR A 22 1.87 3.04 -4.68
N ILE A 23 0.95 2.81 -5.63
CA ILE A 23 1.25 2.93 -7.07
C ILE A 23 1.65 4.36 -7.42
N GLU A 24 0.94 5.36 -6.88
CA GLU A 24 1.26 6.77 -7.07
C GLU A 24 2.65 7.11 -6.52
N ALA A 25 3.03 6.56 -5.37
CA ALA A 25 4.37 6.75 -4.80
C ALA A 25 5.48 6.23 -5.72
N ILE A 26 5.29 5.05 -6.30
CA ILE A 26 6.23 4.48 -7.29
C ILE A 26 6.33 5.39 -8.52
N GLN A 27 5.22 5.93 -9.01
CA GLN A 27 5.25 6.85 -10.16
C GLN A 27 5.99 8.16 -9.83
N LYS A 28 5.74 8.73 -8.65
CA LYS A 28 6.39 9.97 -8.20
C LYS A 28 7.90 9.82 -8.05
N VAL A 29 8.39 8.73 -7.42
CA VAL A 29 9.84 8.54 -7.25
C VAL A 29 10.55 8.34 -8.60
N LYS A 30 9.91 7.65 -9.55
CA LYS A 30 10.43 7.46 -10.92
C LYS A 30 10.60 8.78 -11.67
N ASN A 31 9.80 9.79 -11.34
CA ASN A 31 9.90 11.14 -11.92
C ASN A 31 10.83 12.07 -11.12
N GLY A 32 11.54 11.55 -10.11
CA GLY A 32 12.41 12.35 -9.23
C GLY A 32 11.67 13.07 -8.09
N ASN A 33 10.35 12.94 -7.98
CA ASN A 33 9.53 13.59 -6.94
C ASN A 33 9.56 12.80 -5.62
N ILE A 34 10.73 12.74 -4.98
CA ILE A 34 10.98 11.88 -3.81
C ILE A 34 10.07 12.23 -2.62
N ASP A 35 9.91 13.53 -2.32
CA ASP A 35 9.10 13.96 -1.17
C ASP A 35 7.62 13.65 -1.38
N GLU A 36 7.12 13.79 -2.60
CA GLU A 36 5.74 13.43 -2.93
C GLU A 36 5.54 11.92 -2.85
N ALA A 37 6.51 11.12 -3.29
CA ALA A 37 6.48 9.67 -3.16
C ALA A 37 6.36 9.24 -1.69
N LYS A 38 7.14 9.85 -0.79
CA LYS A 38 7.05 9.60 0.66
C LYS A 38 5.68 9.99 1.23
N LYS A 39 5.09 11.10 0.76
CA LYS A 39 3.73 11.49 1.17
C LYS A 39 2.69 10.46 0.74
N SER A 40 2.74 10.01 -0.51
CA SER A 40 1.84 8.97 -1.02
C SER A 40 2.02 7.63 -0.28
N MET A 41 3.26 7.23 0.07
CA MET A 41 3.48 6.05 0.91
C MET A 41 2.83 6.16 2.28
N LYS A 42 2.96 7.31 2.95
CA LYS A 42 2.34 7.54 4.26
C LYS A 42 0.82 7.55 4.19
N GLU A 43 0.25 8.14 3.15
CA GLU A 43 -1.21 8.13 2.97
C GLU A 43 -1.70 6.70 2.70
N GLY A 44 -0.99 5.93 1.88
CA GLY A 44 -1.30 4.53 1.64
C GLY A 44 -1.28 3.70 2.93
N GLU A 45 -0.25 3.87 3.76
CA GLU A 45 -0.12 3.20 5.06
C GLU A 45 -1.27 3.55 6.00
N LYS A 46 -1.66 4.82 6.05
CA LYS A 46 -2.81 5.28 6.83
C LYS A 46 -4.11 4.62 6.38
N GLN A 47 -4.35 4.48 5.08
CA GLN A 47 -5.55 3.82 4.57
C GLN A 47 -5.50 2.31 4.81
N PHE A 48 -4.34 1.68 4.62
CA PHE A 48 -4.14 0.26 4.89
C PHE A 48 -4.46 -0.08 6.35
N LEU A 49 -3.95 0.71 7.30
CA LEU A 49 -4.22 0.50 8.73
C LEU A 49 -5.71 0.53 9.06
N LYS A 50 -6.51 1.40 8.42
CA LYS A 50 -7.97 1.41 8.61
C LYS A 50 -8.61 0.08 8.17
N GLY A 51 -8.20 -0.45 7.02
CA GLY A 51 -8.68 -1.74 6.54
C GLY A 51 -8.23 -2.89 7.44
N HIS A 52 -6.97 -2.84 7.88
CA HIS A 52 -6.38 -3.82 8.78
C HIS A 52 -7.05 -3.84 10.17
N ASP A 53 -7.45 -2.69 10.71
CA ASP A 53 -8.16 -2.61 11.98
C ASP A 53 -9.57 -3.24 11.90
N VAL A 54 -10.25 -3.07 10.76
CA VAL A 54 -11.53 -3.75 10.50
C VAL A 54 -11.32 -5.27 10.37
N HIS A 55 -10.29 -5.70 9.65
CA HIS A 55 -9.92 -7.12 9.57
C HIS A 55 -9.60 -7.72 10.94
N ASN A 56 -8.83 -7.02 11.78
CA ASN A 56 -8.56 -7.45 13.17
C ASN A 56 -9.84 -7.62 13.99
N THR A 57 -10.86 -6.77 13.75
CA THR A 57 -12.16 -6.89 14.41
C THR A 57 -12.87 -8.18 14.00
N LEU A 58 -12.82 -8.54 12.70
CA LEU A 58 -13.34 -9.82 12.23
C LEU A 58 -12.61 -11.01 12.87
N LEU A 59 -11.27 -10.98 12.92
CA LEU A 59 -10.49 -12.03 13.58
C LEU A 59 -10.85 -12.19 15.07
N GLN A 60 -11.07 -11.09 15.79
CA GLN A 60 -11.48 -11.12 17.19
C GLN A 60 -12.88 -11.71 17.37
N GLN A 61 -13.82 -11.37 16.48
CA GLN A 61 -15.17 -11.95 16.49
C GLN A 61 -15.11 -13.46 16.29
N GLU A 62 -14.38 -13.93 15.28
CA GLU A 62 -14.21 -15.37 15.03
C GLU A 62 -13.57 -16.09 16.22
N ALA A 63 -12.50 -15.52 16.79
CA ALA A 63 -11.82 -16.08 17.96
C ALA A 63 -12.71 -16.12 19.22
N SER A 64 -13.70 -15.22 19.32
CA SER A 64 -14.68 -15.21 20.42
C SER A 64 -15.75 -16.30 20.30
N GLY A 65 -15.75 -17.07 19.22
CA GLY A 65 -16.73 -18.12 18.93
C GLY A 65 -17.93 -17.66 18.09
N GLU A 66 -17.90 -16.41 17.59
CA GLU A 66 -18.91 -15.93 16.65
C GLU A 66 -18.59 -16.46 15.25
N ALA A 67 -19.46 -17.32 14.71
CA ALA A 67 -19.24 -17.93 13.41
C ALA A 67 -19.31 -16.88 12.30
N ILE A 68 -18.16 -16.55 11.71
CA ILE A 68 -18.10 -15.73 10.50
C ILE A 68 -18.52 -16.61 9.32
N LYS A 69 -19.65 -16.27 8.70
CA LYS A 69 -20.11 -16.98 7.51
C LYS A 69 -19.17 -16.68 6.35
N SER A 70 -18.32 -17.65 6.02
CA SER A 70 -17.47 -17.57 4.83
C SER A 70 -18.31 -17.33 3.58
N SER A 71 -17.90 -16.34 2.78
CA SER A 71 -18.56 -15.93 1.55
C SER A 71 -17.52 -15.44 0.54
N ILE A 72 -17.89 -15.38 -0.74
CA ILE A 72 -17.03 -14.82 -1.79
C ILE A 72 -16.64 -13.37 -1.47
N LEU A 73 -17.55 -12.60 -0.86
CA LEU A 73 -17.27 -11.21 -0.49
C LEU A 73 -16.22 -11.10 0.63
N VAL A 74 -16.27 -11.98 1.64
CA VAL A 74 -15.25 -12.05 2.70
C VAL A 74 -13.91 -12.44 2.09
N MET A 75 -13.85 -13.52 1.31
CA MET A 75 -12.61 -13.94 0.64
C MET A 75 -12.03 -12.84 -0.26
N HIS A 76 -12.89 -12.09 -0.96
CA HIS A 76 -12.46 -10.98 -1.79
C HIS A 76 -11.91 -9.81 -0.97
N ALA A 77 -12.53 -9.47 0.16
CA ALA A 77 -12.03 -8.43 1.05
C ALA A 77 -10.64 -8.78 1.60
N GLU A 78 -10.45 -10.02 2.05
CA GLU A 78 -9.16 -10.55 2.50
C GLU A 78 -8.09 -10.51 1.39
N ASP A 79 -8.44 -10.98 0.19
CA ASP A 79 -7.55 -10.92 -0.99
C ASP A 79 -7.11 -9.48 -1.32
N GLN A 80 -8.04 -8.52 -1.30
CA GLN A 80 -7.71 -7.12 -1.55
C GLN A 80 -6.79 -6.56 -0.46
N LEU A 81 -7.04 -6.88 0.81
CA LEU A 81 -6.22 -6.39 1.93
C LEU A 81 -4.79 -6.92 1.86
N MET A 82 -4.63 -8.23 1.70
CA MET A 82 -3.31 -8.87 1.55
C MET A 82 -2.60 -8.38 0.28
N GLY A 83 -3.36 -8.16 -0.80
CA GLY A 83 -2.87 -7.50 -2.01
C GLY A 83 -2.28 -6.12 -1.71
N ALA A 84 -2.99 -5.28 -0.95
CA ALA A 84 -2.51 -3.96 -0.57
C ALA A 84 -1.23 -4.01 0.28
N GLU A 85 -1.12 -4.97 1.21
CA GLU A 85 0.09 -5.18 2.02
C GLU A 85 1.29 -5.56 1.14
N MET A 86 1.11 -6.53 0.24
CA MET A 86 2.16 -6.91 -0.71
C MET A 86 2.59 -5.73 -1.59
N PHE A 87 1.65 -4.92 -2.06
CA PHE A 87 1.97 -3.71 -2.81
C PHE A 87 2.75 -2.68 -1.98
N GLN A 88 2.46 -2.55 -0.68
CA GLN A 88 3.23 -1.68 0.21
C GLN A 88 4.69 -2.11 0.29
N ILE A 89 4.94 -3.40 0.50
CA ILE A 89 6.29 -3.97 0.61
C ILE A 89 7.05 -3.75 -0.70
N ILE A 90 6.44 -4.11 -1.83
CA ILE A 90 7.05 -3.94 -3.16
C ILE A 90 7.29 -2.46 -3.46
N ALA A 91 6.36 -1.57 -3.12
CA ALA A 91 6.53 -0.12 -3.33
C ALA A 91 7.71 0.44 -2.56
N LYS A 92 7.94 0.00 -1.31
CA LYS A 92 9.11 0.39 -0.51
C LYS A 92 10.41 -0.01 -1.23
N GLU A 93 10.53 -1.27 -1.65
CA GLU A 93 11.71 -1.76 -2.37
C GLU A 93 11.94 -1.04 -3.71
N PHE A 94 10.86 -0.74 -4.44
CA PHE A 94 10.93 0.03 -5.68
C PHE A 94 11.40 1.46 -5.45
N ILE A 95 10.91 2.12 -4.40
CA ILE A 95 11.33 3.47 -4.04
C ILE A 95 12.82 3.47 -3.70
N ASP A 96 13.27 2.56 -2.85
CA ASP A 96 14.68 2.48 -2.45
C ASP A 96 15.60 2.20 -3.65
N THR A 97 15.15 1.33 -4.58
CA THR A 97 15.88 1.07 -5.82
C THR A 97 15.96 2.30 -6.71
N ASN A 98 14.87 3.04 -6.90
CA ASN A 98 14.87 4.26 -7.71
C ASN A 98 15.72 5.38 -7.07
N LEU A 99 15.76 5.48 -5.74
CA LEU A 99 16.64 6.42 -5.05
C LEU A 99 18.12 6.13 -5.33
N LYS A 100 18.52 4.86 -5.34
CA LYS A 100 19.89 4.46 -5.71
C LYS A 100 20.20 4.80 -7.16
N ILE A 101 19.25 4.56 -8.09
CA ILE A 101 19.40 4.91 -9.50
C ILE A 101 19.61 6.42 -9.66
N ASN A 102 18.76 7.24 -9.03
CA ASN A 102 18.86 8.70 -9.10
C ASN A 102 20.20 9.22 -8.54
N ASP A 103 20.71 8.65 -7.44
CA ASP A 103 22.04 8.99 -6.90
C ASP A 103 23.17 8.65 -7.88
N LEU A 104 23.10 7.47 -8.53
CA LEU A 104 24.08 7.07 -9.54
C LEU A 104 24.04 7.99 -10.78
N GLU A 105 22.86 8.36 -11.26
CA GLU A 105 22.69 9.31 -12.37
C GLU A 105 23.29 10.68 -12.04
N GLN A 106 23.06 11.19 -10.82
CA GLN A 106 23.66 12.45 -10.36
C GLN A 106 25.19 12.37 -10.28
N LYS A 107 25.75 11.27 -9.77
CA LYS A 107 27.21 11.05 -9.74
C LYS A 107 27.80 10.99 -11.13
N LEU A 108 27.14 10.29 -12.06
CA LEU A 108 27.56 10.22 -13.46
C LEU A 108 27.58 11.60 -14.12
N ASN A 109 26.51 12.38 -13.94
CA ASN A 109 26.41 13.74 -14.49
C ASN A 109 27.50 14.69 -13.93
N LYS A 110 27.89 14.55 -12.66
CA LYS A 110 29.01 15.28 -12.07
C LYS A 110 30.35 14.91 -12.71
N VAL A 111 30.60 13.63 -12.95
CA VAL A 111 31.82 13.17 -13.62
C VAL A 111 31.89 13.68 -15.05
N LEU A 112 30.78 13.61 -15.79
CA LEU A 112 30.71 14.09 -17.17
C LEU A 112 30.91 15.61 -17.27
N SER A 113 30.30 16.38 -16.37
CA SER A 113 30.47 17.85 -16.32
C SER A 113 31.86 18.30 -15.86
N SER A 114 32.60 17.49 -15.10
CA SER A 114 33.98 17.80 -14.67
C SER A 114 35.06 17.53 -15.74
N LYS A 115 34.71 16.88 -16.85
CA LYS A 115 35.63 16.57 -17.96
C LYS A 115 35.65 17.63 -19.06
N HIS A 116 34.79 18.65 -18.95
CA HIS A 116 34.76 19.84 -19.81
C HIS A 116 35.13 21.07 -18.99
#